data_AF-A0A3D2W7C9-F1
#
_entry.id   AF-A0A3D2W7C9-F1
#
_cell.length_a   1.000
_cell.length_b   1.000
_cell.length_c   1.000
_cell.angle_alpha   90.00
_cell.angle_beta   90.00
_cell.angle_gamma   90.00
#
_symmetry.space_group_name_H-M   'P 1'
#
loop_
_entity.id
_entity.type
_entity.pdbx_description
1 polymer ?
#
loop_
_entity_poly.entity_id
_entity_poly.type
_entity_poly.pdbx_seq_one_letter_code
_entity_poly.pdbx_strand_id
1 'polypeptide(L)'
;MTEVKKTRYIPYEERTGNESIVYFTRDLSPEGIRKAYEKVNANICGKVAIKLHTGEKNGPNIVPPAWVKNVMENEESLKDATIVETNTFYAGDRYTTEQHLETLKVNGWDFCPVDIMDRDGTVDLPVRGGKWFDHMTHGKTMTDYDSMFVLTHFKGHAMGGFGGSNKNIGIG
;
A
#
# COMPACT_ATOMS: atom_id res chain seq x y z
N MET A 1 -38.35 8.23 5.26
CA MET A 1 -37.94 6.80 5.25
C MET A 1 -37.15 6.57 3.97
N THR A 2 -35.83 6.54 4.05
CA THR A 2 -34.95 6.31 2.90
C THR A 2 -34.94 4.81 2.59
N GLU A 3 -35.34 4.44 1.37
CA GLU A 3 -35.29 3.05 0.91
C GLU A 3 -33.84 2.53 0.97
N VAL A 4 -33.62 1.51 1.80
CA VAL A 4 -32.37 0.77 1.81
C VAL A 4 -32.29 0.02 0.48
N LYS A 5 -31.43 0.48 -0.45
CA LYS A 5 -31.10 -0.26 -1.68
C LYS A 5 -30.68 -1.67 -1.29
N LYS A 6 -31.53 -2.66 -1.58
CA LYS A 6 -31.20 -4.09 -1.40
C LYS A 6 -29.90 -4.40 -2.12
N THR A 7 -28.94 -4.98 -1.41
CA THR A 7 -27.67 -5.44 -1.97
C THR A 7 -27.95 -6.57 -2.97
N ARG A 8 -27.83 -6.30 -4.28
CA ARG A 8 -27.83 -7.32 -5.33
C ARG A 8 -26.44 -7.93 -5.40
N TYR A 9 -26.31 -9.20 -5.04
CA TYR A 9 -25.16 -10.01 -5.42
C TYR A 9 -25.18 -10.19 -6.94
N ILE A 10 -24.03 -9.97 -7.60
CA ILE A 10 -23.87 -10.19 -9.04
C ILE A 10 -23.04 -11.48 -9.19
N PRO A 11 -23.67 -12.58 -9.67
CA PRO A 11 -22.98 -13.83 -10.00
C PRO A 11 -21.79 -13.57 -10.92
N TYR A 12 -20.77 -14.44 -10.86
CA TYR A 12 -19.53 -14.24 -11.62
C TYR A 12 -19.83 -14.08 -13.13
N GLU A 13 -20.78 -14.86 -13.62
CA GLU A 13 -21.24 -14.92 -15.01
C GLU A 13 -21.95 -13.63 -15.45
N GLU A 14 -22.48 -12.85 -14.52
CA GLU A 14 -23.17 -11.57 -14.76
C GLU A 14 -22.25 -10.35 -14.59
N ARG A 15 -20.98 -10.54 -14.22
CA ARG A 15 -20.03 -9.42 -14.05
C ARG A 15 -19.55 -8.94 -15.40
N THR A 16 -19.62 -7.62 -15.62
CA THR A 16 -19.13 -6.96 -16.83
C THR A 16 -17.85 -6.18 -16.53
N GLY A 17 -16.82 -6.30 -17.37
CA GLY A 17 -15.53 -5.61 -17.22
C GLY A 17 -14.35 -6.53 -17.56
N ASN A 18 -13.14 -5.98 -17.57
CA ASN A 18 -11.93 -6.79 -17.76
C ASN A 18 -11.65 -7.60 -16.49
N GLU A 19 -11.24 -8.86 -16.67
CA GLU A 19 -10.70 -9.67 -15.57
C GLU A 19 -9.29 -9.17 -15.20
N SER A 20 -8.98 -9.14 -13.91
CA SER A 20 -7.63 -8.81 -13.45
C SER A 20 -6.67 -9.93 -13.83
N ILE A 21 -5.59 -9.60 -14.53
CA ILE A 21 -4.52 -10.55 -14.80
C ILE A 21 -3.73 -10.76 -13.50
N VAL A 22 -3.60 -12.01 -13.08
CA VAL A 22 -2.88 -12.40 -11.86
C VAL A 22 -1.68 -13.26 -12.21
N TYR A 23 -0.49 -12.84 -11.75
CA TYR A 23 0.75 -13.58 -11.90
C TYR A 23 1.13 -14.26 -10.59
N PHE A 24 1.72 -15.46 -10.69
CA PHE A 24 2.19 -16.23 -9.54
C PHE A 24 3.68 -16.55 -9.69
N THR A 25 4.42 -16.46 -8.58
CA THR A 25 5.81 -16.91 -8.51
C THR A 25 6.04 -17.67 -7.20
N ARG A 26 6.97 -18.63 -7.24
CA ARG A 26 7.49 -19.32 -6.04
C ARG A 26 8.85 -18.77 -5.61
N ASP A 27 9.42 -17.86 -6.39
CA ASP A 27 10.69 -17.21 -6.11
C ASP A 27 10.47 -16.10 -5.06
N LEU A 28 10.80 -16.41 -3.82
CA LEU A 28 10.76 -15.47 -2.69
C LEU A 28 12.16 -14.87 -2.51
N SER A 29 12.49 -13.92 -3.37
CA SER A 29 13.78 -13.24 -3.40
C SER A 29 13.63 -11.83 -4.01
N PRO A 30 14.67 -10.97 -3.96
CA PRO A 30 14.64 -9.69 -4.67
C PRO A 30 14.33 -9.84 -6.16
N GLU A 31 14.92 -10.86 -6.80
CA GLU A 31 14.71 -11.18 -8.22
C GLU A 31 13.25 -11.58 -8.50
N GLY A 32 12.64 -12.33 -7.57
CA GLY A 32 11.22 -12.68 -7.66
C GLY A 32 10.29 -11.47 -7.62
N ILE A 33 10.58 -10.49 -6.73
CA ILE A 33 9.83 -9.22 -6.69
C ILE A 33 10.05 -8.43 -7.97
N ARG A 34 11.30 -8.35 -8.46
CA ARG A 34 11.63 -7.63 -9.70
C ARG A 34 10.87 -8.20 -10.91
N LYS A 35 10.91 -9.52 -11.11
CA LYS A 35 10.14 -10.19 -12.16
C LYS A 35 8.63 -9.99 -12.04
N ALA A 36 8.10 -9.94 -10.81
CA ALA A 36 6.69 -9.65 -10.59
C ALA A 36 6.37 -8.19 -10.96
N TYR A 37 7.22 -7.25 -10.55
CA TYR A 37 7.13 -5.83 -10.91
C TYR A 37 7.13 -5.63 -12.42
N GLU A 38 8.05 -6.24 -13.17
CA GLU A 38 8.12 -6.20 -14.64
C GLU A 38 6.82 -6.65 -15.34
N LYS A 39 5.97 -7.43 -14.67
CA LYS A 39 4.65 -7.86 -15.21
C LYS A 39 3.52 -6.88 -14.91
N VAL A 40 3.67 -5.99 -13.94
CA VAL A 40 2.61 -5.09 -13.46
C VAL A 40 2.97 -3.60 -13.55
N ASN A 41 4.23 -3.27 -13.87
CA ASN A 41 4.75 -1.91 -13.86
C ASN A 41 4.19 -1.00 -14.96
N ALA A 42 3.51 -1.56 -15.97
CA ALA A 42 2.70 -0.88 -16.99
C ALA A 42 3.15 0.57 -17.31
N ASN A 43 2.48 1.57 -16.73
CA ASN A 43 2.71 3.00 -16.96
C ASN A 43 3.23 3.73 -15.70
N ILE A 44 4.02 3.08 -14.86
CA ILE A 44 4.65 3.78 -13.72
C ILE A 44 5.57 4.88 -14.26
N CYS A 45 5.27 6.11 -13.89
CA CYS A 45 5.98 7.31 -14.34
C CYS A 45 5.92 8.40 -13.27
N GLY A 46 6.73 9.45 -13.47
CA GLY A 46 6.75 10.63 -12.59
C GLY A 46 7.27 10.31 -11.19
N LYS A 47 6.74 11.00 -10.18
CA LYS A 47 7.09 10.78 -8.78
C LYS A 47 6.40 9.52 -8.27
N VAL A 48 7.19 8.51 -7.92
CA VAL A 48 6.67 7.18 -7.54
C VAL A 48 6.68 6.97 -6.04
N ALA A 49 5.55 6.52 -5.51
CA ALA A 49 5.41 6.02 -4.14
C ALA A 49 5.54 4.50 -4.10
N ILE A 50 6.24 3.97 -3.10
CA ILE A 50 6.23 2.55 -2.74
C ILE A 50 5.48 2.40 -1.41
N LYS A 51 4.25 1.90 -1.47
CA LYS A 51 3.42 1.65 -0.28
C LYS A 51 3.65 0.22 0.19
N LEU A 52 4.11 0.08 1.42
CA LEU A 52 4.34 -1.22 2.07
C LEU A 52 4.10 -1.11 3.56
N HIS A 53 3.92 -2.26 4.21
CA HIS A 53 3.81 -2.31 5.67
C HIS A 53 5.21 -2.45 6.29
N THR A 54 5.60 -1.46 7.09
CA THR A 54 6.97 -1.32 7.61
C THR A 54 7.29 -2.15 8.86
N GLY A 55 6.25 -2.69 9.49
CA GLY A 55 6.37 -3.53 10.70
C GLY A 55 6.29 -2.72 11.98
N GLU A 56 5.97 -3.40 13.09
CA GLU A 56 6.23 -2.82 14.41
C GLU A 56 7.74 -2.85 14.69
N LYS A 57 8.21 -2.06 15.66
CA LYS A 57 9.63 -2.00 16.02
C LYS A 57 10.14 -3.38 16.43
N ASN A 58 11.16 -3.89 15.73
CA ASN A 58 11.68 -5.26 15.89
C ASN A 58 10.64 -6.38 15.63
N GLY A 59 9.53 -6.07 14.95
CA GLY A 59 8.47 -7.01 14.66
C GLY A 59 8.88 -8.07 13.64
N PRO A 60 8.43 -9.33 13.78
CA PRO A 60 8.72 -10.37 12.81
C PRO A 60 7.86 -10.19 11.54
N ASN A 61 8.29 -10.84 10.45
CA ASN A 61 7.50 -11.08 9.23
C ASN A 61 7.16 -9.82 8.40
N ILE A 62 8.12 -8.93 8.21
CA ILE A 62 8.05 -7.89 7.17
C ILE A 62 8.72 -8.36 5.88
N VAL A 63 8.37 -7.75 4.75
CA VAL A 63 9.15 -7.90 3.51
C VAL A 63 10.58 -7.43 3.82
N PRO A 64 11.63 -8.21 3.51
CA PRO A 64 12.99 -7.81 3.83
C PRO A 64 13.33 -6.45 3.16
N PRO A 65 13.74 -5.43 3.92
CA PRO A 65 14.06 -4.11 3.37
C PRO A 65 15.13 -4.17 2.28
N ALA A 66 16.12 -5.06 2.44
CA ALA A 66 17.16 -5.30 1.46
C ALA A 66 16.63 -5.78 0.09
N TRP A 67 15.49 -6.49 0.06
CA TRP A 67 14.90 -6.92 -1.21
C TRP A 67 14.24 -5.77 -1.94
N VAL A 68 13.52 -4.91 -1.20
CA VAL A 68 12.91 -3.70 -1.77
C VAL A 68 13.98 -2.73 -2.26
N LYS A 69 15.04 -2.54 -1.48
CA LYS A 69 16.21 -1.75 -1.87
C LYS A 69 16.82 -2.26 -3.17
N ASN A 70 17.04 -3.57 -3.30
CA ASN A 70 17.59 -4.15 -4.52
C ASN A 70 16.68 -3.91 -5.74
N VAL A 71 15.36 -4.02 -5.58
CA VAL A 71 14.41 -3.71 -6.67
C VAL A 71 14.50 -2.24 -7.06
N MET A 72 14.51 -1.32 -6.10
CA MET A 72 14.66 0.13 -6.39
C MET A 72 15.97 0.46 -7.10
N GLU A 73 17.08 -0.18 -6.72
CA GLU A 73 18.39 0.04 -7.34
C GLU A 73 18.49 -0.51 -8.77
N ASN A 74 17.66 -1.49 -9.14
CA ASN A 74 17.73 -2.17 -10.44
C ASN A 74 16.58 -1.82 -11.39
N GLU A 75 15.51 -1.16 -10.91
CA GLU A 75 14.39 -0.70 -11.71
C GLU A 75 14.44 0.81 -11.88
N GLU A 76 14.74 1.28 -13.11
CA GLU A 76 14.93 2.71 -13.37
C GLU A 76 13.68 3.55 -13.00
N SER A 77 12.49 2.98 -13.16
CA SER A 77 11.22 3.63 -12.78
C SER A 77 11.00 3.75 -11.26
N LEU A 78 11.80 3.05 -10.44
CA LEU A 78 11.70 3.07 -8.97
C LEU A 78 12.92 3.67 -8.28
N LYS A 79 13.94 4.08 -9.05
CA LYS A 79 15.24 4.53 -8.52
C LYS A 79 15.14 5.73 -7.58
N ASP A 80 14.22 6.65 -7.89
CA ASP A 80 13.94 7.86 -7.09
C ASP A 80 12.63 7.73 -6.30
N ALA A 81 12.10 6.51 -6.16
CA ALA A 81 10.85 6.29 -5.44
C ALA A 81 10.99 6.59 -3.94
N THR A 82 9.88 6.98 -3.34
CA THR A 82 9.77 7.26 -1.90
C THR A 82 8.98 6.13 -1.23
N ILE A 83 9.45 5.60 -0.10
CA ILE A 83 8.62 4.72 0.72
C ILE A 83 7.54 5.57 1.40
N VAL A 84 6.30 5.10 1.37
CA VAL A 84 5.17 5.83 1.94
C VAL A 84 4.41 4.98 2.94
N GLU A 85 3.98 5.61 4.03
CA GLU A 85 3.27 4.99 5.16
C GLU A 85 2.26 5.98 5.76
N THR A 86 1.38 5.52 6.66
CA THR A 86 0.56 6.41 7.51
C THR A 86 0.67 6.02 8.97
N ASN A 87 0.49 6.97 9.88
CA ASN A 87 0.52 6.66 11.31
C ASN A 87 -0.61 5.72 11.71
N THR A 88 -0.35 4.89 12.72
CA THR A 88 -1.39 4.03 13.29
C THR A 88 -2.41 4.86 14.03
N PHE A 89 -3.69 4.55 13.88
CA PHE A 89 -4.76 5.17 14.66
C PHE A 89 -4.76 4.77 16.15
N TYR A 90 -3.99 3.73 16.51
CA TYR A 90 -3.85 3.24 17.88
C TYR A 90 -2.47 3.57 18.44
N ALA A 91 -2.39 3.73 19.76
CA ALA A 91 -1.13 3.97 20.46
C ALA A 91 -0.15 2.81 20.25
N GLY A 92 1.11 3.14 19.97
CA GLY A 92 2.18 2.20 19.67
C GLY A 92 3.38 2.90 19.04
N ASP A 93 4.33 2.13 18.51
CA ASP A 93 5.60 2.65 17.98
C ASP A 93 5.46 3.38 16.62
N ARG A 94 4.23 3.47 16.09
CA ARG A 94 3.90 4.12 14.82
C ARG A 94 2.77 5.14 14.95
N TYR A 95 2.45 5.54 16.19
CA TYR A 95 1.30 6.41 16.47
C TYR A 95 1.55 7.87 16.12
N THR A 96 2.77 8.38 16.35
CA THR A 96 3.19 9.70 15.86
C THR A 96 4.22 9.55 14.75
N THR A 97 4.31 10.56 13.89
CA THR A 97 5.28 10.58 12.78
C THR A 97 6.71 10.37 13.27
N GLU A 98 7.10 11.00 14.38
CA GLU A 98 8.44 10.86 14.95
C GLU A 98 8.71 9.41 15.42
N GLN A 99 7.74 8.78 16.08
CA GLN A 99 7.84 7.38 16.50
C GLN A 99 7.91 6.45 15.30
N HIS A 100 7.07 6.70 14.30
CA HIS A 100 6.99 5.89 13.09
C HIS A 100 8.30 5.94 12.31
N LEU A 101 8.88 7.13 12.10
CA LEU A 101 10.18 7.29 11.44
C LEU A 101 11.31 6.58 12.19
N GLU A 102 11.31 6.61 13.52
CA GLU A 102 12.28 5.84 14.31
C GLU A 102 12.08 4.33 14.13
N THR A 103 10.83 3.85 14.10
CA THR A 103 10.51 2.45 13.82
C THR A 103 10.99 2.00 12.44
N LEU A 104 10.74 2.82 11.42
CA LEU A 104 11.23 2.62 10.06
C LEU A 104 12.75 2.46 10.03
N LYS A 105 13.48 3.36 10.69
CA LYS A 105 14.94 3.32 10.79
C LYS A 105 15.43 2.05 11.48
N VAL A 106 14.85 1.71 12.63
CA VAL A 106 15.20 0.48 13.38
C VAL A 106 14.98 -0.77 12.53
N ASN A 107 13.91 -0.78 11.73
CA ASN A 107 13.58 -1.89 10.85
C ASN A 107 14.36 -1.88 9.52
N GLY A 108 15.26 -0.90 9.29
CA GLY A 108 16.14 -0.86 8.13
C GLY A 108 15.54 -0.26 6.86
N TRP A 109 14.54 0.61 6.99
CA TRP A 109 13.88 1.31 5.88
C TRP A 109 14.49 2.69 5.57
N ASP A 110 15.66 3.02 6.14
CA ASP A 110 16.35 4.31 6.02
C ASP A 110 17.26 4.44 4.78
N PHE A 111 17.08 3.56 3.78
CA PHE A 111 17.89 3.54 2.56
C PHE A 111 17.34 4.45 1.43
N CYS A 112 16.16 5.04 1.61
CA CYS A 112 15.55 5.99 0.68
C CYS A 112 14.68 7.00 1.46
N PRO A 113 14.17 8.06 0.82
CA PRO A 113 13.21 8.96 1.46
C PRO A 113 11.98 8.19 1.96
N VAL A 114 11.46 8.61 3.12
CA VAL A 114 10.21 8.09 3.66
C VAL A 114 9.24 9.25 3.88
N ASP A 115 8.01 9.08 3.41
CA ASP A 115 6.90 10.01 3.63
C ASP A 115 5.82 9.35 4.50
N ILE A 116 5.55 9.99 5.64
CA ILE A 116 4.42 9.66 6.51
C ILE A 116 3.27 10.55 6.07
N MET A 117 2.40 10.01 5.21
CA MET A 117 1.54 10.82 4.35
C MET A 117 0.52 11.67 5.11
N ASP A 118 0.16 11.26 6.33
CA ASP A 118 -0.79 11.93 7.20
C ASP A 118 -0.14 12.91 8.19
N ARG A 119 1.19 13.10 8.13
CA ARG A 119 1.94 14.00 9.02
C ARG A 119 1.35 15.41 9.09
N ASP A 120 1.00 15.96 7.93
CA ASP A 120 0.51 17.34 7.79
C ASP A 120 -1.01 17.41 7.56
N GLY A 121 -1.72 16.34 7.98
CA GLY A 121 -3.17 16.20 7.88
C GLY A 121 -3.61 15.27 6.75
N THR A 122 -4.87 15.41 6.36
CA THR A 122 -5.54 14.51 5.41
C THR A 122 -6.11 15.25 4.20
N VAL A 123 -6.49 14.49 3.18
CA VAL A 123 -7.22 14.94 2.00
C VAL A 123 -8.39 14.00 1.72
N ASP A 124 -9.54 14.55 1.34
CA ASP A 124 -10.69 13.76 0.92
C ASP A 124 -10.72 13.61 -0.60
N LEU A 125 -10.62 12.37 -1.07
CA LEU A 125 -10.67 12.02 -2.48
C LEU A 125 -12.07 11.54 -2.86
N PRO A 126 -12.72 12.10 -3.91
CA PRO A 126 -14.09 11.75 -4.26
C PRO A 126 -14.20 10.35 -4.87
N VAL A 127 -15.19 9.58 -4.43
CA VAL A 127 -15.57 8.28 -5.01
C VAL A 127 -16.82 8.46 -5.86
N ARG A 128 -16.60 8.76 -7.15
CA ARG A 128 -17.68 8.99 -8.11
C ARG A 128 -18.51 7.73 -8.30
N GLY A 129 -19.81 7.83 -8.02
CA GLY A 129 -20.74 6.68 -8.11
C GLY A 129 -20.58 5.67 -6.98
N GLY A 130 -19.93 6.04 -5.87
CA GLY A 130 -19.77 5.18 -4.72
C GLY A 130 -21.11 4.71 -4.15
N LYS A 131 -21.17 3.43 -3.78
CA LYS A 131 -22.38 2.81 -3.23
C LYS A 131 -22.61 3.16 -1.75
N TRP A 132 -21.54 3.16 -0.97
CA TRP A 132 -21.58 3.23 0.50
C TRP A 132 -21.05 4.54 1.06
N PHE A 133 -20.17 5.20 0.30
CA PHE A 133 -19.54 6.46 0.63
C PHE A 133 -19.23 7.19 -0.68
N ASP A 134 -19.13 8.51 -0.62
CA ASP A 134 -18.89 9.41 -1.75
C ASP A 134 -17.47 10.01 -1.75
N HIS A 135 -16.68 9.76 -0.72
CA HIS A 135 -15.27 10.14 -0.63
C HIS A 135 -14.49 9.17 0.28
N MET A 136 -13.17 9.16 0.12
CA MET A 136 -12.22 8.45 0.99
C MET A 136 -11.16 9.42 1.47
N THR A 137 -10.94 9.45 2.78
CA THR A 137 -9.90 10.27 3.41
C THR A 137 -8.56 9.54 3.34
N HIS A 138 -7.53 10.23 2.85
CA HIS A 138 -6.15 9.75 2.76
C HIS A 138 -5.17 10.73 3.41
N GLY A 139 -3.92 10.31 3.60
CA GLY A 139 -2.84 11.23 3.98
C GLY A 139 -2.67 12.33 2.93
N LYS A 140 -2.49 13.57 3.38
CA LYS A 140 -2.50 14.78 2.54
C LYS A 140 -1.52 14.73 1.37
N THR A 141 -0.34 14.14 1.55
CA THR A 141 0.71 14.08 0.51
C THR A 141 0.49 12.96 -0.49
N MET A 142 -0.56 12.12 -0.35
CA MET A 142 -0.85 11.06 -1.32
C MET A 142 -1.02 11.60 -2.75
N THR A 143 -1.59 12.80 -2.89
CA THR A 143 -1.80 13.46 -4.18
C THR A 143 -0.53 14.03 -4.81
N ASP A 144 0.61 13.99 -4.11
CA ASP A 144 1.89 14.47 -4.62
C ASP A 144 2.59 13.45 -5.53
N TYR A 145 2.06 12.22 -5.62
CA TYR A 145 2.64 11.11 -6.37
C TYR A 145 1.85 10.82 -7.65
N ASP A 146 2.57 10.63 -8.76
CA ASP A 146 2.00 10.31 -10.06
C ASP A 146 1.70 8.80 -10.21
N SER A 147 2.44 7.97 -9.49
CA SER A 147 2.33 6.51 -9.52
C SER A 147 2.57 5.90 -8.15
N MET A 148 1.92 4.75 -7.89
CA MET A 148 2.10 4.02 -6.64
C MET A 148 2.30 2.53 -6.91
N PHE A 149 3.43 1.99 -6.47
CA PHE A 149 3.70 0.57 -6.41
C PHE A 149 3.39 0.03 -5.00
N VAL A 150 2.50 -0.94 -4.89
CA VAL A 150 2.01 -1.43 -3.59
C VAL A 150 2.52 -2.84 -3.32
N LEU A 151 3.38 -2.97 -2.31
CA LEU A 151 3.87 -4.25 -1.81
C LEU A 151 3.07 -4.65 -0.57
N THR A 152 2.34 -5.75 -0.67
CA THR A 152 1.52 -6.26 0.43
C THR A 152 2.00 -7.63 0.85
N HIS A 153 2.17 -7.84 2.15
CA HIS A 153 2.26 -9.17 2.74
C HIS A 153 0.96 -9.49 3.50
N PHE A 154 0.57 -10.76 3.51
CA PHE A 154 -0.62 -11.19 4.21
C PHE A 154 -0.30 -11.51 5.67
N LYS A 155 -1.11 -10.98 6.58
CA LYS A 155 -1.12 -11.34 8.00
C LYS A 155 -2.55 -11.68 8.39
N GLY A 156 -2.75 -12.77 9.13
CA GLY A 156 -4.07 -13.12 9.67
C GLY A 156 -4.65 -11.96 10.50
N HIS A 157 -5.95 -11.69 10.36
CA HIS A 157 -6.64 -10.62 11.08
C HIS A 157 -7.89 -11.15 11.77
N ALA A 158 -7.95 -10.99 13.10
CA ALA A 158 -9.00 -11.59 13.93
C ALA A 158 -10.43 -11.23 13.51
N MET A 159 -10.66 -10.00 13.02
CA MET A 159 -11.99 -9.57 12.55
C MET A 159 -12.16 -9.57 11.02
N GLY A 160 -11.10 -9.86 10.25
CA GLY A 160 -11.07 -9.66 8.79
C GLY A 160 -10.59 -10.87 7.99
N GLY A 161 -10.29 -12.00 8.64
CA GLY A 161 -9.70 -13.17 8.02
C GLY A 161 -8.22 -12.95 7.70
N PHE A 162 -7.93 -12.28 6.59
CA PHE A 162 -6.58 -11.92 6.15
C PHE A 162 -6.48 -10.42 5.91
N GLY A 163 -5.55 -9.75 6.58
CA GLY A 163 -5.08 -8.43 6.19
C GLY A 163 -4.31 -8.52 4.87
N GLY A 164 -4.34 -7.47 4.06
CA GLY A 164 -3.70 -7.47 2.74
C GLY A 164 -3.93 -6.19 1.96
N SER A 165 -4.07 -6.31 0.64
CA SER A 165 -3.91 -5.20 -0.31
C SER A 165 -4.86 -4.03 -0.04
N ASN A 166 -6.16 -4.30 0.09
CA ASN A 166 -7.13 -3.24 0.33
C ASN A 166 -6.96 -2.57 1.72
N LYS A 167 -6.45 -3.33 2.70
CA LYS A 167 -6.13 -2.78 4.03
C LYS A 167 -4.95 -1.81 3.93
N ASN A 168 -3.90 -2.19 3.22
CA ASN A 168 -2.68 -1.40 3.06
C ASN A 168 -2.92 -0.06 2.34
N ILE A 169 -3.85 -0.03 1.38
CA ILE A 169 -4.15 1.21 0.63
C ILE A 169 -5.21 2.06 1.34
N GLY A 170 -6.20 1.42 1.97
CA GLY A 170 -7.36 2.12 2.52
C GLY A 170 -7.21 2.60 3.97
N ILE A 171 -6.52 1.85 4.83
CA ILE A 171 -6.37 2.19 6.26
C ILE A 171 -4.93 2.11 6.78
N GLY A 172 -4.00 1.73 5.90
CA GLY A 172 -2.58 1.59 6.20
C GLY A 172 -1.83 2.79 5.68
#